data_AF-A0A6I1DUZ2-F1
#
_entry.id   AF-A0A6I1DUZ2-F1
#
_cell.length_a   1.000
_cell.length_b   1.000
_cell.length_c   1.000
_cell.angle_alpha   90.00
_cell.angle_beta   90.00
_cell.angle_gamma   90.00
#
_symmetry.space_group_name_H-M   'P 1'
#
loop_
_entity.id
_entity.type
_entity.pdbx_description
1 polymer ?
#
loop_
_entity_poly.entity_id
_entity_poly.type
_entity_poly.pdbx_seq_one_letter_code
_entity_poly.pdbx_strand_id
1 'polypeptide(L)' 'MDIGYWLPLFFAGAMGLALLIYVVLDGYDLGIGLLLPFADEEEKDVMVAAIGPFWDANETWIVLG' A
#
# COMPACT_ATOMS: atom_id res chain seq x y z
N MET A 1 15.31 3.43 -32.31
CA MET A 1 14.96 2.65 -31.11
C MET A 1 13.90 1.66 -31.49
N ASP A 2 14.09 0.39 -31.15
CA ASP A 2 13.20 -0.70 -31.49
C ASP A 2 12.36 -1.14 -30.29
N ILE A 3 11.51 -2.15 -30.46
CA ILE A 3 10.66 -2.64 -29.38
C ILE A 3 11.49 -3.23 -28.23
N GLY A 4 12.67 -3.77 -28.53
CA GLY A 4 13.59 -4.32 -27.55
C GLY A 4 14.13 -3.26 -26.57
N TYR A 5 14.26 -2.01 -27.02
CA TYR A 5 14.59 -0.89 -26.15
C TYR A 5 13.45 -0.46 -25.23
N TRP A 6 12.22 -0.39 -25.75
CA TRP A 6 11.06 0.13 -25.01
C TRP A 6 10.46 -0.86 -24.01
N LEU A 7 10.52 -2.15 -24.34
CA LEU A 7 9.95 -3.22 -23.52
C LEU A 7 10.48 -3.23 -22.06
N PRO A 8 11.80 -3.23 -21.80
CA PRO A 8 12.32 -3.22 -20.42
C PRO A 8 11.99 -1.92 -19.69
N LEU A 9 11.96 -0.76 -20.37
CA LEU A 9 11.60 0.52 -19.76
C LEU A 9 10.13 0.55 -19.34
N PHE A 10 9.24 -0.02 -20.17
CA PHE A 10 7.83 -0.16 -19.85
C PHE A 10 7.64 -1.03 -18.60
N PHE A 11 8.24 -2.22 -18.56
CA PHE A 11 8.10 -3.11 -17.41
C PHE A 11 8.78 -2.55 -16.14
N ALA A 12 9.92 -1.87 -16.28
CA ALA A 12 10.56 -1.18 -15.15
C ALA A 12 9.66 -0.05 -14.61
N GLY A 13 9.04 0.73 -15.49
CA GLY A 13 8.08 1.76 -15.11
C GLY A 13 6.82 1.18 -14.47
N ALA A 14 6.26 0.12 -15.04
CA ALA A 14 5.09 -0.57 -14.50
C ALA A 14 5.38 -1.17 -13.12
N MET A 15 6.55 -1.80 -12.94
CA MET A 15 6.97 -2.36 -11.66
C MET A 15 7.25 -1.27 -10.62
N GLY A 16 7.90 -0.18 -11.02
CA GLY A 16 8.09 0.98 -10.16
C GLY A 16 6.77 1.61 -9.72
N LEU A 17 5.81 1.73 -10.63
CA LEU A 17 4.47 2.22 -10.32
C LEU A 17 3.72 1.28 -9.38
N ALA A 18 3.78 -0.03 -9.64
CA ALA A 18 3.16 -1.04 -8.77
C ALA A 18 3.73 -1.00 -7.35
N LEU A 19 5.07 -0.92 -7.21
CA LEU A 19 5.74 -0.79 -5.92
C LEU A 19 5.38 0.52 -5.22
N LEU A 20 5.30 1.63 -5.95
CA LEU A 20 4.90 2.90 -5.38
C LEU A 20 3.47 2.84 -4.82
N ILE A 21 2.54 2.28 -5.58
CA ILE A 21 1.15 2.10 -5.15
C ILE A 21 1.10 1.21 -3.91
N TYR A 22 1.82 0.08 -3.92
CA TYR A 22 1.91 -0.82 -2.77
C TYR A 22 2.42 -0.09 -1.52
N VAL A 23 3.55 0.61 -1.62
CA VAL A 23 4.14 1.35 -0.48
C VAL A 23 3.21 2.41 0.06
N VAL A 24 2.45 3.10 -0.79
CA VAL A 24 1.48 4.12 -0.35
C VAL A 24 0.28 3.49 0.36
N LEU A 25 -0.31 2.43 -0.21
CA LEU A 25 -1.48 1.77 0.35
C LEU A 25 -1.16 1.05 1.66
N ASP A 26 -0.10 0.24 1.67
CA ASP A 26 0.35 -0.50 2.84
C ASP A 26 0.96 0.44 3.91
N GLY A 27 1.71 1.47 3.47
CA GLY A 27 2.29 2.47 4.36
C GLY A 27 1.26 3.34 5.09
N TYR A 28 0.08 3.54 4.50
CA TYR A 28 -1.05 4.19 5.15
C TYR A 28 -1.58 3.34 6.32
N ASP A 29 -1.84 2.05 6.09
CA ASP A 29 -2.36 1.13 7.11
C ASP A 29 -1.36 0.96 8.27
N LEU A 30 -0.08 0.72 7.94
CA LEU A 30 1.00 0.61 8.92
C LEU A 30 1.24 1.93 9.67
N GLY A 31 1.10 3.07 8.98
CA GLY A 31 1.24 4.41 9.58
C GLY A 31 0.17 4.67 10.64
N ILE A 32 -1.08 4.34 10.36
CA ILE A 32 -2.17 4.42 11.36
C ILE A 32 -1.92 3.42 12.49
N GLY A 33 -1.50 2.18 12.17
CA GLY A 33 -1.09 1.18 13.15
C GLY A 33 0.00 1.65 14.12
N LEU A 34 0.97 2.42 13.63
CA LEU A 34 2.06 2.99 14.43
C LEU A 34 1.59 4.14 15.34
N LEU A 35 0.60 4.92 14.89
CA LEU A 35 0.06 6.05 15.65
C LEU A 35 -1.00 5.64 16.68
N LEU A 36 -1.65 4.48 16.49
CA LEU A 36 -2.71 3.92 17.32
C LEU A 36 -2.42 3.94 18.84
N PRO A 37 -1.20 3.63 19.34
CA PRO A 37 -0.89 3.70 20.77
C PRO A 37 -0.95 5.10 21.38
N PHE A 38 -0.81 6.15 20.55
CA PHE A 38 -0.77 7.56 20.98
C PHE A 38 -2.14 8.25 20.92
N ALA A 39 -3.17 7.57 20.41
CA ALA A 39 -4.50 8.10 20.22
C ALA A 39 -5.43 7.86 21.42
N ASP A 40 -6.41 8.73 21.61
CA ASP A 40 -7.47 8.58 22.62
C ASP A 40 -8.50 7.51 22.19
N GLU A 41 -9.35 7.02 23.11
CA GLU A 41 -10.30 5.92 22.81
C GLU A 41 -11.22 6.22 21.61
N GLU A 42 -11.74 7.45 21.52
CA GLU A 42 -12.61 7.86 20.41
C GLU A 42 -11.84 7.95 19.07
N GLU A 43 -10.58 8.40 19.12
CA GLU A 43 -9.72 8.47 17.94
C GLU A 43 -9.31 7.08 17.45
N LYS A 44 -9.09 6.14 18.37
CA LYS A 44 -8.76 4.74 18.03
C LYS A 44 -9.88 4.06 17.25
N ASP A 45 -11.13 4.27 17.64
CA ASP A 45 -12.28 3.72 16.93
C ASP A 45 -12.36 4.26 15.50
N VAL A 46 -12.11 5.57 15.32
CA VAL A 46 -12.05 6.21 13.99
C VAL A 46 -10.88 5.68 13.17
N MET A 47 -9.69 5.53 13.76
CA MET A 47 -8.49 5.01 13.11
C MET A 47 -8.70 3.57 12.62
N VAL A 48 -9.29 2.70 13.45
CA VAL A 48 -9.60 1.32 13.08
C VAL A 48 -10.66 1.26 11.98
N ALA A 49 -11.70 2.09 12.06
CA ALA A 49 -12.74 2.18 11.02
C ALA A 49 -12.18 2.68 9.67
N ALA A 50 -11.15 3.53 9.68
CA ALA A 50 -10.49 4.05 8.49
C ALA A 50 -9.58 3.02 7.79
N ILE A 51 -9.09 2.02 8.52
CA ILE A 51 -8.25 0.91 8.03
C ILE A 51 -9.12 -0.27 7.54
N GLY A 52 -10.16 -0.62 8.30
CA GLY A 52 -10.87 -1.90 8.20
C GLY A 52 -11.29 -2.36 6.79
N PRO A 53 -11.80 -1.49 5.89
CA PRO A 53 -12.21 -1.89 4.54
C PRO A 53 -11.04 -2.24 3.59
N PHE A 54 -9.83 -1.76 3.88
CA PHE A 54 -8.69 -1.78 2.95
C PHE A 54 -7.56 -2.73 3.40
N TRP A 55 -7.40 -2.92 4.71
CA TRP A 55 -6.38 -3.81 5.27
C TRP A 55 -6.46 -5.24 4.73
N ASP A 56 -7.66 -5.84 4.72
CA ASP A 56 -7.86 -7.21 4.23
C ASP A 56 -7.52 -7.33 2.73
N ALA A 57 -7.80 -6.27 1.95
CA ALA A 57 -7.37 -6.20 0.56
C ALA A 57 -5.85 -6.11 0.44
N ASN A 58 -5.17 -5.32 1.27
CA ASN A 58 -3.71 -5.16 1.23
C ASN A 58 -2.97 -6.43 1.69
N GLU A 59 -3.47 -7.18 2.69
CA GLU A 59 -2.86 -8.45 3.11
C GLU A 59 -2.89 -9.52 2.00
N THR A 60 -3.95 -9.56 1.16
CA THR A 60 -4.00 -10.52 0.04
C THR A 60 -2.97 -10.26 -1.05
N TRP A 61 -2.47 -9.03 -1.19
CA TRP A 61 -1.46 -8.70 -2.20
C TRP A 61 -0.10 -9.32 -1.89
N ILE A 62 0.27 -9.40 -0.60
CA ILE A 62 1.49 -10.09 -0.16
C ILE A 62 1.37 -11.60 -0.38
N VAL A 63 0.17 -12.17 -0.17
CA VAL A 63 -0.08 -13.61 -0.36
C VAL A 63 -0.02 -14.03 -1.84
N LEU A 64 -0.29 -13.11 -2.77
CA LEU A 64 -0.23 -13.34 -4.21
C LEU A 64 1.14 -13.00 -4.85
N GLY A 65 2.06 -12.39 -4.08
CA GLY A 65 3.41 -12.03 -4.50
C GLY A 65 4.39 -13.20 -4.50
#